data_AF-A0A350ADN4-F1
#
_entry.id   AF-A0A350ADN4-F1
#
_cell.length_a   1.000
_cell.length_b   1.000
_cell.length_c   1.000
_cell.angle_alpha   90.00
_cell.angle_beta   90.00
_cell.angle_gamma   90.00
#
_symmetry.space_group_name_H-M   'P 1'
#
loop_
_entity.id
_entity.type
_entity.pdbx_description
1 polymer ?
#
loop_
_entity_poly.entity_id
_entity_poly.type
_entity_poly.pdbx_seq_one_letter_code
_entity_poly.pdbx_strand_id
1 'polypeptide(L)'
;MKPLVIHAGFHKTGTSTVQRFFQDNRKALAPHVVIVLKRDMEDLIRAARGYSVTGSILDRAKIVLRAEALFSSLKGRPKRALLLSAEELSGHMPGRPGTLDYRAAEVILGDIVRVARAVMPRRAVSLVLGN
;
A
#
# COMPACT_ATOMS: atom_id res chain seq x y z
N MET A 1 6.84 18.20 7.44
CA MET A 1 6.39 16.83 7.78
C MET A 1 7.11 15.85 6.86
N LYS A 2 7.56 14.69 7.34
CA LYS A 2 8.26 13.73 6.47
C LYS A 2 7.28 13.02 5.51
N PRO A 3 7.73 12.56 4.33
CA PRO A 3 6.86 12.04 3.28
C PRO A 3 6.21 10.69 3.64
N LEU A 4 5.17 10.33 2.88
CA LEU A 4 4.61 8.98 2.77
C LEU A 4 5.02 8.41 1.40
N VAL A 5 5.70 7.27 1.41
CA VAL A 5 6.03 6.49 0.23
C VAL A 5 5.18 5.22 0.24
N ILE A 6 4.41 5.02 -0.83
CA ILE A 6 3.62 3.82 -1.08
C ILE A 6 4.31 3.08 -2.23
N HIS A 7 4.98 1.98 -1.90
CA HIS A 7 5.60 1.08 -2.88
C HIS A 7 4.65 -0.09 -3.15
N ALA A 8 3.92 0.01 -4.25
CA ALA A 8 2.99 -1.00 -4.74
C ALA A 8 3.62 -1.73 -5.93
N GLY A 9 4.61 -2.56 -5.65
CA GLY A 9 5.31 -3.34 -6.67
C GLY A 9 4.35 -4.25 -7.45
N PHE A 10 4.72 -4.59 -8.69
CA PHE A 10 4.04 -5.67 -9.41
C PHE A 10 4.64 -7.01 -9.02
N HIS A 11 3.83 -8.05 -9.07
CA HIS A 11 4.26 -9.37 -8.64
C HIS A 11 5.43 -9.82 -9.52
N LYS A 12 6.40 -10.51 -8.91
CA LYS A 12 7.60 -11.04 -9.60
C LYS A 12 8.58 -10.00 -10.15
N THR A 13 8.53 -8.75 -9.67
CA THR A 13 9.49 -7.72 -10.09
C THR A 13 10.72 -7.58 -9.17
N GLY A 14 10.81 -8.33 -8.07
CA GLY A 14 11.87 -8.18 -7.04
C GLY A 14 11.43 -7.51 -5.74
N THR A 15 10.13 -7.24 -5.57
CA THR A 15 9.57 -6.53 -4.41
C THR A 15 9.79 -7.26 -3.09
N SER A 16 9.83 -8.60 -3.10
CA SER A 16 10.21 -9.38 -1.93
C SER A 16 11.65 -9.11 -1.47
N THR A 17 12.60 -8.90 -2.40
CA THR A 17 13.99 -8.55 -2.09
C THR A 17 14.07 -7.19 -1.42
N VAL A 18 13.36 -6.20 -1.96
CA VAL A 18 13.27 -4.84 -1.38
C VAL A 18 12.64 -4.89 0.02
N GLN A 19 11.55 -5.62 0.20
CA GLN A 19 10.92 -5.80 1.51
C GLN A 19 11.84 -6.52 2.49
N ARG A 20 12.61 -7.50 2.03
CA ARG A 20 13.57 -8.22 2.87
C ARG A 20 14.68 -7.29 3.36
N PHE A 21 15.24 -6.47 2.46
CA PHE A 21 16.19 -5.42 2.84
C PHE A 21 15.64 -4.51 3.94
N PHE A 22 14.38 -4.07 3.83
CA PHE A 22 13.74 -3.25 4.86
C PHE A 22 13.57 -3.98 6.20
N GLN A 23 13.30 -5.29 6.18
CA GLN A 23 13.21 -6.10 7.40
C GLN A 23 14.57 -6.21 8.08
N ASP A 24 15.59 -6.59 7.32
CA ASP A 24 16.94 -6.83 7.82
C ASP A 24 17.58 -5.54 8.38
N ASN A 25 17.24 -4.39 7.80
CA ASN A 25 17.78 -3.08 8.20
C ASN A 25 16.84 -2.26 9.09
N ARG A 26 15.74 -2.85 9.60
CA ARG A 26 14.70 -2.11 10.35
C ARG A 26 15.25 -1.31 11.51
N LYS A 27 16.22 -1.85 12.27
CA LYS A 27 16.84 -1.15 13.42
C LYS A 27 17.60 0.10 12.99
N ALA A 28 18.43 0.00 11.94
CA ALA A 28 19.20 1.12 11.41
C ALA A 28 18.29 2.22 10.81
N LEU A 29 17.16 1.82 10.22
CA LEU A 29 16.22 2.73 9.56
C LEU A 29 15.20 3.39 10.51
N ALA A 30 14.96 2.81 11.69
CA ALA A 30 13.94 3.24 12.65
C ALA A 30 13.96 4.73 13.05
N PRO A 31 15.12 5.42 13.13
CA PRO A 31 15.16 6.86 13.39
C PRO A 31 14.58 7.70 12.24
N HIS A 32 14.62 7.20 11.01
CA HIS A 32 14.30 7.95 9.80
C HIS A 32 12.91 7.64 9.26
N VAL A 33 12.49 6.36 9.31
CA VAL A 33 11.30 5.85 8.65
C VAL A 33 10.54 4.84 9.50
N VAL A 34 9.22 4.83 9.35
CA VAL A 34 8.33 3.79 9.86
C VAL A 34 8.01 2.88 8.69
N ILE A 35 8.45 1.63 8.80
CA ILE A 35 8.30 0.61 7.77
C ILE A 35 7.02 -0.17 8.06
N VAL A 36 6.11 -0.20 7.09
CA VAL A 36 4.81 -0.87 7.13
C VAL A 36 4.81 -1.89 6.00
N LEU A 37 4.79 -3.17 6.34
CA LEU A 37 4.88 -4.27 5.37
C LEU A 37 3.55 -5.01 5.28
N LYS A 38 3.51 -6.03 4.42
CA LYS A 38 2.33 -6.88 4.20
C LYS A 38 1.54 -7.25 5.47
N ARG A 39 2.23 -7.71 6.52
CA ARG A 39 1.63 -8.13 7.79
C ARG A 39 0.91 -6.99 8.53
N ASP A 40 1.32 -5.75 8.29
CA ASP A 40 0.73 -4.56 8.90
C ASP A 40 -0.46 -4.02 8.09
N MET A 41 -0.75 -4.60 6.92
CA MET A 41 -1.74 -4.11 5.94
C MET A 41 -2.70 -5.19 5.46
N GLU A 42 -2.83 -6.30 6.20
CA GLU A 42 -3.59 -7.48 5.73
C GLU A 42 -5.03 -7.16 5.31
N ASP A 43 -5.73 -6.30 6.05
CA ASP A 43 -7.10 -5.92 5.73
C ASP A 43 -7.22 -5.08 4.45
N LEU A 44 -6.29 -4.14 4.26
CA LEU A 44 -6.22 -3.35 3.03
C LEU A 44 -5.86 -4.22 1.83
N ILE A 45 -4.93 -5.16 2.01
CA ILE A 45 -4.52 -6.13 0.99
C ILE A 45 -5.67 -7.05 0.60
N ARG A 46 -6.44 -7.54 1.56
CA ARG A 46 -7.64 -8.35 1.28
C ARG A 46 -8.67 -7.58 0.47
N ALA A 47 -8.90 -6.29 0.79
CA ALA A 47 -9.81 -5.44 0.04
C ALA A 47 -9.32 -5.18 -1.40
N ALA A 48 -8.04 -4.85 -1.58
CA ALA A 48 -7.41 -4.65 -2.89
C ALA A 48 -7.55 -5.89 -3.78
N ARG A 49 -7.25 -7.07 -3.22
CA ARG A 49 -7.40 -8.36 -3.90
C ARG A 49 -8.86 -8.64 -4.28
N GLY A 50 -9.81 -8.48 -3.35
CA GLY A 50 -11.23 -8.67 -3.64
C GLY A 50 -11.70 -7.81 -4.80
N TYR A 51 -11.37 -6.51 -4.79
CA TYR A 51 -11.71 -5.61 -5.88
C TYR A 51 -11.08 -6.01 -7.22
N SER A 52 -9.83 -6.51 -7.23
CA SER A 52 -9.16 -6.93 -8.46
C SER A 52 -9.78 -8.17 -9.14
N VAL A 53 -10.67 -8.88 -8.45
CA VAL A 53 -11.44 -10.00 -9.02
C VAL A 53 -12.82 -9.54 -9.48
N THR A 54 -13.49 -8.70 -8.70
CA THR A 54 -14.92 -8.39 -8.90
C THR A 54 -15.18 -7.06 -9.59
N GLY A 55 -14.27 -6.09 -9.46
CA GLY A 55 -14.50 -4.69 -9.86
C GLY A 55 -15.66 -4.01 -9.12
N SER A 56 -16.20 -4.63 -8.07
CA SER A 56 -17.48 -4.22 -7.48
C SER A 56 -17.38 -2.92 -6.67
N ILE A 57 -18.47 -2.14 -6.66
CA ILE A 57 -18.58 -0.92 -5.85
C ILE A 57 -18.42 -1.23 -4.36
N LEU A 58 -18.94 -2.37 -3.90
CA LEU A 58 -18.83 -2.80 -2.50
C LEU A 58 -17.38 -3.12 -2.11
N ASP A 59 -16.63 -3.81 -2.97
CA ASP A 59 -15.21 -4.08 -2.69
C ASP A 59 -14.36 -2.82 -2.78
N ARG A 60 -14.71 -1.89 -3.66
CA ARG A 60 -14.09 -0.57 -3.71
C ARG A 60 -14.30 0.22 -2.41
N ALA A 61 -15.52 0.19 -1.85
CA ALA A 61 -15.80 0.82 -0.56
C ALA A 61 -14.95 0.21 0.58
N LYS A 62 -14.69 -1.11 0.55
CA LYS A 62 -13.79 -1.76 1.51
C LYS A 62 -12.36 -1.21 1.43
N ILE A 63 -11.85 -0.92 0.23
CA ILE A 63 -10.51 -0.32 0.07
C ILE A 63 -10.44 1.01 0.82
N VAL A 64 -11.42 1.90 0.60
CA VAL A 64 -11.48 3.21 1.24
C VAL A 64 -11.49 3.08 2.76
N LEU A 65 -12.39 2.25 3.29
CA LEU A 65 -12.54 2.03 4.73
C LEU A 65 -11.26 1.48 5.38
N ARG A 66 -10.61 0.49 4.74
CA ARG A 66 -9.39 -0.12 5.29
C ARG A 66 -8.16 0.78 5.14
N ALA A 67 -8.08 1.56 4.07
CA ALA A 67 -7.04 2.57 3.91
C ALA A 67 -7.17 3.66 4.98
N GLU A 68 -8.38 4.11 5.27
CA GLU A 68 -8.63 5.14 6.29
C GLU A 68 -8.24 4.65 7.69
N ALA A 69 -8.61 3.42 8.04
CA ALA A 69 -8.21 2.78 9.29
C ALA A 69 -6.68 2.68 9.41
N LEU A 70 -6.00 2.21 8.36
CA LEU A 70 -4.54 2.11 8.32
C LEU A 70 -3.89 3.49 8.52
N PHE A 71 -4.25 4.49 7.72
CA PHE A 71 -3.64 5.81 7.79
C PHE A 71 -3.94 6.53 9.12
N SER A 72 -5.13 6.35 9.69
CA SER A 72 -5.48 6.91 10.99
C SER A 72 -4.59 6.35 12.10
N SER A 73 -4.30 5.03 12.08
CA SER A 73 -3.36 4.39 13.01
C SER A 73 -1.91 4.88 12.86
N LEU A 74 -1.56 5.43 11.69
CA LEU A 74 -0.21 5.92 11.36
C LEU A 74 -0.02 7.42 11.61
N LYS A 75 -1.10 8.18 11.82
CA LYS A 75 -1.11 9.65 11.94
C LYS A 75 -0.21 10.18 13.05
N GLY A 76 -0.09 9.46 14.17
CA GLY A 76 0.71 9.83 15.35
C GLY A 76 2.24 9.82 15.17
N ARG A 77 2.77 9.69 13.94
CA ARG A 77 4.22 9.55 13.69
C ARG A 77 4.83 10.70 12.86
N PRO A 78 4.63 11.99 13.19
CA PRO A 78 4.93 13.13 12.31
C PRO A 78 6.42 13.35 11.99
N LYS A 79 7.34 12.90 12.86
CA LYS A 79 8.80 13.12 12.73
C LYS A 79 9.51 12.13 11.79
N ARG A 80 8.83 11.04 11.39
CA ARG A 80 9.40 9.97 10.55
C ARG A 80 8.68 9.89 9.21
N ALA A 81 9.40 9.49 8.16
CA ALA A 81 8.78 9.12 6.91
C ALA A 81 7.93 7.85 7.14
N LEU A 82 6.92 7.64 6.30
CA LEU A 82 6.17 6.40 6.26
C LEU A 82 6.55 5.68 4.97
N LEU A 83 6.86 4.39 5.05
CA LEU A 83 7.17 3.54 3.91
C LEU A 83 6.27 2.31 3.97
N LEU A 84 5.29 2.26 3.07
CA LEU A 84 4.39 1.13 2.88
C LEU A 84 4.91 0.32 1.72
N SER A 85 5.07 -1.00 1.89
CA SER A 85 5.46 -1.88 0.79
C SER A 85 4.72 -3.21 0.82
N ALA A 86 3.97 -3.46 -0.25
CA ALA A 86 3.29 -4.72 -0.53
C ALA A 86 2.89 -4.78 -2.01
N GLU A 87 3.23 -5.86 -2.70
CA GLU A 87 2.87 -6.08 -4.11
C GLU A 87 1.35 -6.28 -4.28
N GLU A 88 0.70 -6.76 -3.22
CA GLU A 88 -0.73 -7.01 -3.20
C GLU A 88 -1.59 -5.74 -3.14
N LEU A 89 -1.00 -4.57 -2.90
CA LEU A 89 -1.71 -3.30 -3.03
C LEU A 89 -2.14 -3.04 -4.48
N SER A 90 -1.50 -3.70 -5.45
CA SER A 90 -1.89 -3.67 -6.87
C SER A 90 -2.97 -4.72 -7.21
N GLY A 91 -3.52 -5.42 -6.22
CA GLY A 91 -4.50 -6.50 -6.41
C GLY A 91 -3.87 -7.89 -6.51
N HIS A 92 -4.58 -8.83 -7.15
CA HIS A 92 -4.04 -10.15 -7.46
C HIS A 92 -3.02 -10.11 -8.61
N MET A 93 -2.12 -11.09 -8.63
CA MET A 93 -1.28 -11.35 -9.79
C MET A 93 -2.15 -11.76 -11.00
N PRO A 94 -1.90 -11.21 -12.20
CA PRO A 94 -2.50 -11.69 -13.44
C PRO A 94 -2.32 -13.20 -13.61
N GLY A 95 -3.33 -13.87 -14.17
CA GLY A 95 -3.39 -15.33 -14.30
C GLY A 95 -4.02 -16.04 -13.11
N ARG A 96 -4.49 -15.30 -12.10
CA ARG A 96 -5.41 -15.83 -11.07
C ARG A 96 -6.84 -15.84 -11.62
N PRO A 97 -7.72 -16.75 -11.15
CA PRO A 97 -9.13 -16.76 -11.57
C PRO A 97 -9.78 -15.38 -11.38
N GLY A 98 -10.35 -14.83 -12.45
CA GLY A 98 -10.97 -13.50 -12.44
C GLY A 98 -10.00 -12.31 -12.55
N THR A 99 -8.70 -12.53 -12.75
CA THR A 99 -7.70 -11.44 -12.88
C THR A 99 -6.80 -11.67 -14.10
N LEU A 100 -7.05 -10.94 -15.18
CA LEU A 100 -6.32 -11.06 -16.45
C LEU A 100 -5.17 -10.05 -16.57
N ASP A 101 -5.28 -8.91 -15.91
CA ASP A 101 -4.34 -7.80 -16.00
C ASP A 101 -4.28 -7.01 -14.68
N TYR A 102 -3.52 -5.91 -14.67
CA TYR A 102 -3.39 -5.00 -13.52
C TYR A 102 -4.31 -3.78 -13.59
N ARG A 103 -5.36 -3.74 -14.43
CA ARG A 103 -6.21 -2.54 -14.57
C ARG A 103 -6.86 -2.12 -13.26
N ALA A 104 -7.18 -3.07 -12.39
CA ALA A 104 -7.70 -2.79 -11.06
C ALA A 104 -6.72 -1.97 -10.19
N ALA A 105 -5.40 -2.09 -10.41
CA ALA A 105 -4.38 -1.40 -9.63
C ALA A 105 -4.52 0.12 -9.73
N GLU A 106 -4.90 0.67 -10.89
CA GLU A 106 -5.12 2.11 -11.07
C GLU A 106 -6.17 2.62 -10.09
N VAL A 107 -7.32 1.93 -10.00
CA VAL A 107 -8.42 2.32 -9.13
C VAL A 107 -8.04 2.12 -7.66
N ILE A 108 -7.45 0.98 -7.32
CA ILE A 108 -7.05 0.65 -5.94
C ILE A 108 -6.06 1.70 -5.42
N LEU A 109 -4.99 1.95 -6.17
CA LEU A 109 -3.93 2.88 -5.75
C LEU A 109 -4.41 4.33 -5.78
N GLY A 110 -5.27 4.69 -6.73
CA GLY A 110 -5.94 5.99 -6.76
C GLY A 110 -6.76 6.24 -5.49
N ASP A 111 -7.55 5.27 -5.05
CA ASP A 111 -8.32 5.38 -3.80
C ASP A 111 -7.42 5.42 -2.56
N ILE A 112 -6.37 4.59 -2.50
CA ILE A 112 -5.41 4.63 -1.38
C ILE A 112 -4.74 6.00 -1.29
N VAL A 113 -4.27 6.57 -2.41
CA VAL A 113 -3.63 7.90 -2.44
C VAL A 113 -4.60 8.99 -2.04
N ARG A 114 -5.85 8.93 -2.54
CA ARG A 114 -6.91 9.89 -2.16
C ARG A 114 -7.17 9.87 -0.66
N VAL A 115 -7.32 8.69 -0.07
CA VAL A 115 -7.53 8.54 1.38
C VAL A 115 -6.30 9.00 2.17
N ALA A 116 -5.09 8.66 1.71
CA ALA A 116 -3.86 9.11 2.35
C ALA A 116 -3.77 10.64 2.44
N ARG A 117 -4.10 11.34 1.34
CA ARG A 117 -4.14 12.80 1.28
C ARG A 117 -5.22 13.40 2.19
N ALA A 118 -6.38 12.75 2.30
CA ALA A 118 -7.44 13.19 3.19
C ALA A 118 -7.06 13.05 4.67
N VAL A 119 -6.49 11.90 5.07
CA VAL A 119 -6.15 11.60 6.47
C VAL A 119 -4.86 12.30 6.92
N MET A 120 -3.91 12.50 5.99
CA MET A 120 -2.58 13.08 6.26
C MET A 120 -2.26 14.27 5.32
N PRO A 121 -3.06 15.36 5.35
CA PRO A 121 -3.01 16.42 4.33
C PRO A 121 -1.68 17.18 4.24
N ARG A 122 -0.86 17.15 5.30
CA ARG A 122 0.44 17.85 5.35
C ARG A 122 1.63 16.96 4.96
N ARG A 123 1.40 15.71 4.52
CA ARG A 123 2.47 14.83 4.00
C ARG A 123 2.44 14.84 2.48
N ALA A 124 3.60 15.03 1.86
CA ALA A 124 3.77 14.66 0.46
C ALA A 124 3.59 13.14 0.32
N VAL A 125 2.82 12.72 -0.68
CA VAL A 125 2.52 11.31 -0.99
C VAL A 125 3.17 10.95 -2.31
N SER A 126 4.06 9.96 -2.29
CA SER A 126 4.71 9.40 -3.48
C SER A 126 4.23 7.96 -3.67
N LEU A 127 3.73 7.66 -4.87
CA LEU A 127 3.40 6.32 -5.30
C LEU A 127 4.55 5.80 -6.17
N VAL A 128 5.09 4.64 -5.84
CA VAL A 128 6.17 3.97 -6.56
C VAL A 128 5.64 2.63 -7.08
N LEU A 129 5.74 2.44 -8.39
CA LEU A 129 5.34 1.23 -9.10
C LEU A 129 6.61 0.52 -9.60
N GLY A 130 6.72 -0.79 -9.34
CA GLY A 130 7.94 -1.55 -9.65
C GLY A 130 9.08 -1.34 -8.63
N ASN A 131 10.24 -1.94 -8.90
CA ASN A 131 11.45 -1.82 -8.06
C ASN A 131 12.51 -0.94 -8.71
#